data_AF-A0AAU9JPP5-F1
#
_entry.id   AF-A0AAU9JPP5-F1
#
_cell.length_a   1.000
_cell.length_b   1.000
_cell.length_c   1.000
_cell.angle_alpha   90.00
_cell.angle_beta   90.00
_cell.angle_gamma   90.00
#
_symmetry.space_group_name_H-M   'P 1'
#
loop_
_entity.id
_entity.type
_entity.pdbx_description
1 polymer ?
#
loop_
_entity_poly.entity_id
_entity_poly.type
_entity_poly.pdbx_seq_one_letter_code
_entity_poly.pdbx_strand_id
1 'polypeptide(L)'
;MTQFRLYLSDSSKINLDALRDLAIMLYRIHEKPIILIVEDYDINITGAADMEQRHKMIRLIIEMLNPLVYRPRYIEKLIITGVCYDPLIEIFSGAPFAPFTVLNNYFSDFFGFTEYEIDKLLESHLV
;
A
#
# COMPACT_ATOMS: atom_id res chain seq x y z
N MET A 1 12.42 0.18 -10.99
CA MET A 1 12.95 -1.18 -10.68
C MET A 1 14.43 -1.20 -10.25
N THR A 2 15.35 -0.47 -10.90
CA THR A 2 16.80 -0.56 -10.61
C THR A 2 17.19 -0.14 -9.17
N GLN A 3 16.58 0.93 -8.64
CA GLN A 3 16.82 1.42 -7.27
C GLN A 3 16.41 0.39 -6.19
N PHE A 4 15.21 -0.20 -6.31
CA PHE A 4 14.72 -1.19 -5.33
C PHE A 4 15.59 -2.45 -5.30
N ARG A 5 16.13 -2.86 -6.45
CA ARG A 5 17.05 -3.99 -6.55
C ARG A 5 18.40 -3.72 -5.90
N LEU A 6 18.89 -2.48 -5.96
CA LEU A 6 20.07 -2.03 -5.20
C LEU A 6 19.82 -2.08 -3.68
N TYR A 7 18.63 -1.66 -3.21
CA TYR A 7 18.25 -1.77 -1.80
C TYR A 7 18.21 -3.22 -1.30
N LEU A 8 17.70 -4.16 -2.11
CA LEU A 8 17.71 -5.60 -1.77
C LEU A 8 19.11 -6.22 -1.71
N SER A 9 20.10 -5.60 -2.36
CA SER A 9 21.48 -6.12 -2.41
C SER A 9 22.35 -5.70 -1.23
N ASP A 10 21.99 -4.63 -0.52
CA ASP A 10 22.70 -4.10 0.64
C ASP A 10 21.72 -3.59 1.70
N SER A 11 21.03 -4.53 2.36
CA SER A 11 20.04 -4.25 3.40
C SER A 11 20.61 -3.50 4.60
N SER A 12 21.94 -3.49 4.79
CA SER A 12 22.60 -2.79 5.89
C SER A 12 22.46 -1.26 5.83
N LYS A 13 22.13 -0.72 4.64
CA LYS A 13 21.92 0.71 4.42
C LYS A 13 20.47 1.16 4.60
N ILE A 14 19.54 0.24 4.80
CA ILE A 14 18.12 0.58 4.95
C ILE A 14 17.84 0.86 6.43
N ASN A 15 17.53 2.12 6.74
CA ASN A 15 16.98 2.45 8.04
C ASN A 15 15.47 2.13 8.03
N LEU A 16 15.12 0.94 8.49
CA LEU A 16 13.73 0.46 8.59
C LEU A 16 12.88 1.30 9.56
N ASP A 17 13.52 2.00 10.49
CA ASP A 17 12.87 2.85 11.47
C ASP A 17 12.56 4.26 10.95
N ALA A 18 13.07 4.65 9.78
CA ALA A 18 12.94 6.02 9.28
C ALA A 18 11.47 6.49 9.16
N LEU A 19 10.58 5.60 8.69
CA LEU A 19 9.16 5.92 8.55
C LEU A 19 8.46 6.06 9.92
N ARG A 20 8.84 5.21 10.88
CA ARG A 20 8.38 5.31 12.28
C ARG A 20 8.82 6.61 12.91
N ASP A 21 10.08 6.96 12.76
CA ASP A 21 10.64 8.17 13.35
C ASP A 21 9.98 9.42 12.76
N LEU A 22 9.75 9.44 11.44
CA LEU A 22 8.99 10.50 10.77
C LEU A 22 7.56 10.61 11.32
N ALA A 23 6.85 9.48 11.48
CA ALA A 23 5.49 9.48 12.04
C ALA A 23 5.44 10.05 13.46
N ILE A 24 6.41 9.68 14.31
CA ILE A 24 6.53 10.21 15.67
C ILE A 24 6.82 11.71 15.66
N MET A 25 7.70 12.18 14.77
CA MET A 25 8.03 13.59 14.65
C MET A 25 6.80 14.42 14.23
N LEU A 26 6.07 13.98 13.20
CA LEU A 26 4.85 14.65 12.74
C LEU A 26 3.79 14.70 13.84
N TYR A 27 3.58 13.59 14.55
CA TYR A 27 2.66 13.55 15.70
C TYR A 27 3.06 14.54 16.79
N ARG A 28 4.36 14.61 17.14
CA ARG A 28 4.86 15.52 18.19
C ARG A 28 4.69 17.00 17.83
N ILE A 29 4.88 17.37 16.57
CA ILE A 29 4.82 18.77 16.12
C ILE A 29 3.36 19.23 15.99
N HIS A 30 2.49 18.37 15.45
CA HIS A 30 1.13 18.74 15.13
C HIS A 30 0.09 18.28 16.16
N GLU A 31 0.51 17.47 17.14
CA GLU A 31 -0.32 16.84 18.18
C GLU A 31 -1.53 16.08 17.60
N LYS A 32 -1.39 15.57 16.38
CA LYS A 32 -2.43 14.84 15.64
C LYS A 32 -1.87 13.53 15.12
N PRO A 33 -2.60 12.41 15.29
CA PRO A 33 -2.21 11.15 14.69
C PRO A 33 -2.23 11.29 13.16
N ILE A 34 -1.28 10.64 12.49
CA ILE A 34 -1.11 10.77 11.04
C ILE A 34 -1.99 9.76 10.28
N ILE A 35 -2.43 10.13 9.09
CA ILE A 35 -2.93 9.19 8.10
C ILE A 35 -1.79 8.88 7.14
N LEU A 36 -1.37 7.62 7.08
CA LEU A 36 -0.33 7.17 6.17
C LEU A 36 -0.99 6.51 4.95
N ILE A 37 -0.66 6.98 3.76
CA ILE A 37 -1.13 6.41 2.49
C ILE A 37 0.10 5.84 1.77
N VAL A 38 0.06 4.56 1.43
CA VAL A 38 1.06 3.89 0.60
C VAL A 38 0.41 3.52 -0.72
N GLU A 39 0.79 4.22 -1.77
CA GLU A 39 0.31 3.97 -3.12
C GLU A 39 1.16 2.90 -3.82
N ASP A 40 0.52 2.08 -4.65
CA ASP A 40 1.12 1.04 -5.49
C ASP A 40 2.14 0.16 -4.76
N TYR A 41 1.73 -0.35 -3.60
CA TYR A 41 2.61 -1.12 -2.72
C TYR A 41 3.21 -2.37 -3.40
N ASP A 42 2.50 -2.91 -4.38
CA ASP A 42 2.80 -4.15 -5.09
C ASP A 42 3.59 -3.95 -6.40
N ILE A 43 3.85 -2.72 -6.83
CA ILE A 43 4.55 -2.44 -8.10
C ILE A 43 5.93 -3.10 -8.19
N ASN A 44 6.66 -3.15 -7.08
CA ASN A 44 7.97 -3.80 -7.04
C ASN A 44 7.83 -5.32 -6.88
N ILE A 45 6.83 -5.77 -6.11
CA ILE A 45 6.56 -7.19 -5.85
C ILE A 45 6.18 -7.90 -7.16
N THR A 46 5.31 -7.29 -7.96
CA THR A 46 4.88 -7.79 -9.28
C THR A 46 6.02 -7.83 -10.29
N GLY A 47 6.99 -6.94 -10.15
CA GLY A 47 8.21 -6.91 -10.96
C GLY A 47 9.35 -7.79 -10.45
N ALA A 48 9.14 -8.63 -9.43
CA ALA A 48 10.20 -9.53 -8.95
C ALA A 48 10.62 -10.53 -10.04
N ALA A 49 11.93 -10.75 -10.18
CA ALA A 49 12.48 -11.69 -11.17
C ALA A 49 12.22 -13.15 -10.82
N ASP A 50 12.11 -13.46 -9.52
CA ASP A 50 11.85 -14.78 -8.99
C ASP A 50 11.15 -14.71 -7.62
N MET A 51 10.75 -15.87 -7.10
CA MET A 51 10.09 -15.99 -5.81
C MET A 51 10.99 -15.55 -4.64
N GLU A 52 12.29 -15.72 -4.71
CA GLU A 52 13.19 -15.30 -3.63
C GLU A 52 13.18 -13.78 -3.51
N GLN A 53 13.29 -13.07 -4.64
CA GLN A 53 13.22 -11.63 -4.71
C GLN A 53 11.86 -11.12 -4.25
N ARG A 54 10.75 -11.77 -4.66
CA ARG A 54 9.39 -11.47 -4.19
C ARG A 54 9.32 -11.51 -2.66
N HIS A 55 9.79 -12.58 -2.03
CA HIS A 55 9.76 -12.71 -0.56
C HIS A 55 10.64 -11.69 0.14
N LYS A 56 11.81 -11.32 -0.43
CA LYS A 56 12.64 -10.25 0.14
C LYS A 56 11.94 -8.89 0.11
N MET A 57 11.22 -8.59 -0.97
CA MET A 57 10.44 -7.34 -1.08
C MET A 57 9.28 -7.29 -0.08
N ILE A 58 8.53 -8.38 0.06
CA ILE A 58 7.44 -8.47 1.03
C ILE A 58 7.96 -8.32 2.46
N ARG A 59 9.05 -9.03 2.80
CA ARG A 59 9.69 -8.88 4.12
C ARG A 59 10.12 -7.45 4.41
N LEU A 60 10.70 -6.75 3.43
CA LEU A 60 11.08 -5.35 3.59
C LEU A 60 9.87 -4.46 3.91
N ILE A 61 8.75 -4.64 3.20
CA ILE A 61 7.52 -3.86 3.45
C ILE A 61 6.97 -4.17 4.85
N ILE A 62 6.94 -5.44 5.25
CA ILE A 62 6.53 -5.88 6.59
C ILE A 62 7.38 -5.19 7.66
N GLU A 63 8.70 -5.24 7.53
CA GLU A 63 9.63 -4.66 8.51
C GLU A 63 9.50 -3.13 8.62
N MET A 64 9.24 -2.45 7.49
CA MET A 64 9.01 -1.00 7.47
C MET A 64 7.65 -0.59 8.09
N LEU A 65 6.59 -1.37 7.88
CA LEU A 65 5.23 -1.01 8.28
C LEU A 65 4.84 -1.53 9.67
N ASN A 66 5.34 -2.70 10.09
CA ASN A 66 5.01 -3.30 11.39
C ASN A 66 5.16 -2.33 12.58
N PRO A 67 6.24 -1.53 12.70
CA PRO A 67 6.40 -0.59 13.81
C PRO A 67 5.29 0.47 13.87
N LEU A 68 4.59 0.74 12.77
CA LEU A 68 3.51 1.71 12.68
C LEU A 68 2.14 1.09 12.92
N VAL A 69 1.91 -0.09 12.34
CA VAL A 69 0.64 -0.84 12.44
C VAL A 69 0.26 -1.11 13.90
N TYR A 70 1.25 -1.43 14.74
CA TYR A 70 1.03 -1.71 16.17
C TYR A 70 1.06 -0.46 17.07
N ARG A 71 1.05 0.76 16.52
CA ARG A 71 1.16 2.02 17.28
C ARG A 71 -0.01 2.98 17.03
N PRO A 72 -1.20 2.70 17.58
CA PRO A 72 -2.41 3.50 17.36
C PRO A 72 -2.32 4.95 17.89
N ARG A 73 -1.32 5.29 18.71
CA ARG A 73 -1.13 6.65 19.21
C ARG A 73 -0.60 7.62 18.16
N TYR A 74 0.17 7.14 17.18
CA TYR A 74 0.85 8.00 16.20
C TYR A 74 0.20 7.92 14.82
N ILE A 75 -0.44 6.80 14.50
CA ILE A 75 -1.09 6.55 13.22
C ILE A 75 -2.59 6.38 13.50
N GLU A 76 -3.40 7.22 12.88
CA GLU A 76 -4.87 7.12 12.92
C GLU A 76 -5.32 6.02 11.95
N LYS A 77 -4.79 6.04 10.73
CA LYS A 77 -5.10 5.08 9.66
C LYS A 77 -3.87 4.83 8.79
N LEU A 78 -3.72 3.58 8.38
CA LEU A 78 -2.83 3.16 7.30
C LEU A 78 -3.72 2.73 6.12
N ILE A 79 -3.59 3.43 5.00
CA ILE A 79 -4.30 3.14 3.76
C ILE A 79 -3.27 2.64 2.75
N ILE A 80 -3.53 1.50 2.14
CA ILE A 80 -2.63 0.90 1.16
C ILE A 80 -3.43 0.64 -0.11
N THR A 81 -2.91 1.11 -1.24
CA THR A 81 -3.49 0.89 -2.56
C THR A 81 -2.52 0.09 -3.42
N GLY A 82 -3.07 -0.73 -4.31
CA GLY A 82 -2.34 -1.59 -5.22
C GLY A 82 -3.28 -2.50 -5.98
N VAL A 83 -2.74 -3.29 -6.90
CA VAL A 83 -3.53 -4.17 -7.78
C VAL A 83 -3.65 -5.57 -7.20
N CYS A 84 -2.55 -6.13 -6.69
CA CYS A 84 -2.47 -7.47 -6.15
C CYS A 84 -3.04 -7.54 -4.74
N TYR A 85 -3.80 -8.59 -4.46
CA TYR A 85 -4.37 -8.84 -3.14
C TYR A 85 -3.53 -9.83 -2.31
N ASP A 86 -2.96 -10.86 -2.92
CA ASP A 86 -2.22 -11.92 -2.20
C ASP A 86 -1.04 -11.39 -1.35
N PRO A 87 -0.20 -10.46 -1.83
CA PRO A 87 0.88 -9.91 -1.00
C PRO A 87 0.35 -9.11 0.20
N LEU A 88 -0.83 -8.47 0.09
CA LEU A 88 -1.45 -7.74 1.18
C LEU A 88 -1.81 -8.68 2.35
N ILE A 89 -2.37 -9.85 2.04
CA ILE A 89 -2.67 -10.88 3.05
C ILE A 89 -1.39 -11.31 3.76
N GLU A 90 -0.30 -11.48 3.00
CA GLU A 90 1.00 -11.87 3.55
C GLU A 90 1.55 -10.80 4.50
N ILE A 91 1.50 -9.52 4.08
CA ILE A 91 2.00 -8.37 4.85
C ILE A 91 1.21 -8.18 6.15
N PHE A 92 -0.12 -8.32 6.10
CA PHE A 92 -1.00 -8.02 7.24
C PHE A 92 -1.54 -9.25 7.96
N SER A 93 -0.96 -10.43 7.73
CA SER A 93 -1.39 -11.69 8.36
C SER A 93 -1.48 -11.65 9.90
N GLY A 94 -0.70 -10.77 10.56
CA GLY A 94 -0.69 -10.59 12.02
C GLY A 94 -1.43 -9.35 12.55
N ALA A 95 -2.19 -8.63 11.72
CA ALA A 95 -2.89 -7.41 12.12
C ALA A 95 -4.30 -7.35 11.51
N PRO A 96 -5.30 -6.78 12.20
CA PRO A 96 -6.62 -6.57 11.61
C PRO A 96 -6.52 -5.54 10.47
N PHE A 97 -6.91 -5.93 9.26
CA PHE A 97 -7.06 -5.04 8.12
C PHE A 97 -8.41 -5.30 7.44
N ALA A 98 -8.97 -4.26 6.82
CA ALA A 98 -10.21 -4.34 6.07
C ALA A 98 -9.89 -4.13 4.58
N PRO A 99 -9.92 -5.20 3.75
CA PRO A 99 -9.69 -5.04 2.33
C PRO A 99 -10.93 -4.46 1.65
N PHE A 100 -10.71 -3.44 0.82
CA PHE A 100 -11.73 -2.84 -0.02
C PHE A 100 -11.31 -3.03 -1.47
N THR A 101 -12.16 -3.65 -2.28
CA THR A 101 -11.94 -3.82 -3.71
C THR A 101 -12.90 -2.93 -4.48
N VAL A 102 -12.55 -2.56 -5.71
CA VAL A 102 -13.45 -1.82 -6.62
C VAL A 102 -14.76 -2.59 -6.91
N LEU A 103 -14.77 -3.90 -6.67
CA LEU A 103 -15.95 -4.75 -6.82
C LEU A 103 -16.85 -4.75 -5.58
N ASN A 104 -16.44 -4.10 -4.49
CA ASN A 104 -17.28 -3.95 -3.32
C ASN A 104 -18.35 -2.89 -3.60
N ASN A 105 -19.63 -3.22 -3.44
CA ASN A 105 -20.77 -2.33 -3.67
C ASN A 105 -20.68 -1.00 -2.90
N TYR A 106 -19.95 -0.94 -1.79
CA TYR A 106 -19.71 0.33 -1.07
C TYR A 106 -18.77 1.28 -1.82
N PHE A 107 -17.93 0.75 -2.72
CA PHE A 107 -16.89 1.49 -3.44
C PHE A 107 -17.10 1.52 -4.96
N SER A 108 -18.01 0.70 -5.50
CA SER A 108 -18.33 0.65 -6.93
C SER A 108 -18.72 2.01 -7.51
N ASP A 109 -19.37 2.86 -6.71
CA ASP A 109 -19.87 4.16 -7.15
C ASP A 109 -18.77 5.24 -7.17
N PHE A 110 -17.61 4.94 -6.58
CA PHE A 110 -16.48 5.87 -6.48
C PHE A 110 -15.37 5.57 -7.51
N PHE A 111 -15.43 4.42 -8.19
CA PHE A 111 -14.39 3.96 -9.11
C PHE A 111 -15.00 3.46 -10.42
N GLY A 112 -14.45 3.88 -11.55
CA GLY A 112 -14.93 3.53 -12.88
C GLY A 112 -15.80 4.62 -13.50
N PHE A 113 -16.66 4.23 -14.43
CA PHE A 113 -17.62 5.12 -15.06
C PHE A 113 -18.96 5.00 -14.34
N THR A 114 -19.62 6.13 -14.12
CA THR A 114 -21.04 6.15 -13.75
C THR A 114 -21.88 5.54 -14.86
N GLU A 115 -23.09 5.07 -14.54
CA GLU A 115 -24.04 4.54 -15.53
C GLU A 115 -24.24 5.53 -16.69
N TYR A 116 -24.38 6.82 -16.38
CA TYR A 116 -24.47 7.90 -17.38
C TYR A 116 -23.24 8.01 -18.30
N GLU A 117 -22.03 7.84 -17.75
CA GLU A 117 -20.80 7.86 -18.56
C GLU A 117 -20.69 6.62 -19.44
N ILE A 118 -21.14 5.45 -18.95
CA ILE A 118 -21.24 4.23 -19.76
C ILE A 118 -22.24 4.41 -20.89
N ASP A 119 -23.43 4.95 -20.61
CA ASP A 119 -24.45 5.19 -21.63
C ASP A 119 -23.92 6.11 -22.75
N LYS A 120 -23.23 7.19 -22.38
CA LYS A 120 -22.56 8.07 -23.35
C LYS A 120 -21.47 7.37 -24.16
N LEU A 121 -20.66 6.53 -23.52
CA LEU A 121 -19.62 5.78 -24.21
C LEU A 121 -20.24 4.78 -25.21
N LEU A 122 -21.32 4.09 -24.82
CA LEU A 122 -22.05 3.17 -25.69
C LEU A 122 -22.70 3.87 -26.88
N GLU A 123 -23.35 5.03 -26.66
CA GLU A 123 -23.91 5.86 -27.74
C GLU A 123 -22.83 6.33 -28.73
N SER A 124 -21.61 6.63 -28.25
CA SER A 124 -20.50 7.08 -29.10
C SER A 124 -19.85 5.97 -29.95
N HIS A 125 -20.06 4.70 -29.59
CA HIS A 125 -19.47 3.53 -30.27
C HIS A 125 -20.48 2.76 -31.13
N LEU A 126 -21.77 3.07 -31.03
CA LEU A 126 -22.82 2.60 -31.93
C LEU A 126 -22.96 3.59 -33.11
N VAL A 127 -21.96 3.59 -34.00
CA VAL A 127 -22.02 4.18 -35.36
C VAL A 127 -22.03 3.07 -36.38
#